data_AF-A0A7Y7M3K2-F1
#
_entry.id   AF-A0A7Y7M3K2-F1
#
_cell.length_a   1.000
_cell.length_b   1.000
_cell.length_c   1.000
_cell.angle_alpha   90.00
_cell.angle_beta   90.00
_cell.angle_gamma   90.00
#
_symmetry.space_group_name_H-M   'P 1'
#
loop_
_entity.id
_entity.type
_entity.pdbx_description
1 polymer ?
#
loop_
_entity_poly.entity_id
_entity_poly.type
_entity_poly.pdbx_seq_one_letter_code
_entity_poly.pdbx_strand_id
1 'polypeptide(L)'
;MSVNLTLLLVMGVLYAIGIYLLLERSLTRVLLGLMLLTNATNLLLLATGGYAGLAPIFSKDIPATEYNDPLPQAFILTSIVISFAVTAFILSLIYRSWLLSRADHIQDDREDRRVAAQDAFDAEEDSEIAVEVSDFHENNQPAASREMIRKVTLKTTARKNAATGMEGPREGPDAGAGA
;
A
#
# COMPACT_ATOMS: atom_id res chain seq x y z
N MET A 1 -25.10 -20.72 -23.84
CA MET A 1 -24.10 -20.41 -22.81
C MET A 1 -24.70 -20.75 -21.45
N SER A 2 -24.38 -21.91 -20.87
CA SER A 2 -24.77 -22.22 -19.49
C SER A 2 -23.60 -21.86 -18.58
N VAL A 3 -23.63 -20.67 -18.00
CA VAL A 3 -22.66 -20.27 -16.99
C VAL A 3 -22.84 -21.19 -15.78
N ASN A 4 -21.77 -21.85 -15.34
CA ASN A 4 -21.84 -22.74 -14.19
C ASN A 4 -21.89 -21.92 -12.90
N LEU A 5 -23.10 -21.66 -12.41
CA LEU A 5 -23.34 -20.84 -11.22
C LEU A 5 -22.67 -21.42 -9.96
N THR A 6 -22.59 -22.75 -9.86
CA THR A 6 -21.92 -23.43 -8.76
C THR A 6 -20.43 -23.08 -8.72
N LEU A 7 -19.74 -23.12 -9.86
CA LEU A 7 -18.33 -22.75 -9.94
C LEU A 7 -18.10 -21.28 -9.58
N LEU A 8 -18.96 -20.38 -10.05
CA LEU A 8 -18.89 -18.96 -9.71
C LEU A 8 -19.10 -18.71 -8.22
N LEU A 9 -20.06 -19.39 -7.60
CA LEU A 9 -20.32 -19.24 -6.17
C LEU A 9 -19.15 -19.77 -5.34
N VAL A 10 -18.61 -20.94 -5.68
CA VAL A 10 -17.43 -21.50 -5.01
C VAL A 10 -16.22 -20.56 -5.17
N MET A 11 -15.98 -20.04 -6.37
CA MET A 11 -14.92 -19.07 -6.64
C MET A 11 -15.10 -17.80 -5.79
N GLY A 12 -16.31 -17.25 -5.73
CA GLY A 12 -16.62 -16.05 -4.93
C GLY A 12 -16.38 -16.26 -3.43
N VAL A 13 -16.78 -17.41 -2.90
CA VAL A 13 -16.52 -17.77 -1.49
C VAL A 13 -15.02 -17.93 -1.23
N LEU A 14 -14.27 -18.56 -2.13
CA LEU A 14 -12.82 -18.69 -2.00
C LEU A 14 -12.12 -17.31 -2.02
N TYR A 15 -12.54 -16.39 -2.89
CA TYR A 15 -12.05 -15.02 -2.89
C TYR A 15 -12.38 -14.29 -1.58
N ALA A 16 -13.62 -14.41 -1.09
CA ALA A 16 -14.03 -13.75 0.15
C ALA A 16 -13.20 -14.23 1.35
N ILE A 17 -13.04 -15.55 1.51
CA ILE A 17 -12.25 -16.13 2.60
C ILE A 17 -10.75 -15.80 2.40
N GLY A 18 -10.25 -15.88 1.17
CA GLY A 18 -8.86 -15.57 0.85
C GLY A 18 -8.48 -14.13 1.17
N ILE A 19 -9.31 -13.16 0.78
CA ILE A 19 -9.11 -11.74 1.11
C ILE A 19 -9.21 -11.52 2.62
N TYR A 20 -10.20 -12.14 3.28
CA TYR A 20 -10.36 -12.04 4.73
C TYR A 20 -9.09 -12.50 5.47
N LEU A 21 -8.54 -13.66 5.11
CA LEU A 21 -7.32 -14.20 5.72
C LEU A 21 -6.07 -13.36 5.40
N LEU A 22 -6.02 -12.73 4.22
CA LEU A 22 -4.92 -11.83 3.83
C LEU A 22 -4.85 -10.59 4.73
N LEU A 23 -5.97 -10.15 5.28
CA LEU A 23 -6.06 -9.00 6.18
C LEU A 23 -5.70 -9.33 7.64
N GLU A 24 -5.44 -10.60 7.96
CA GLU A 24 -5.08 -10.98 9.31
C GLU A 24 -3.60 -10.72 9.63
N ARG A 25 -3.30 -10.51 10.90
CA ARG A 25 -1.95 -10.18 11.40
C ARG A 25 -1.02 -11.41 11.55
N SER A 26 -1.49 -12.62 11.23
CA SER A 26 -0.69 -13.85 11.31
C SER A 26 -0.18 -14.27 9.95
N LEU A 27 1.12 -14.54 9.85
CA LEU A 27 1.74 -14.90 8.58
C LEU A 27 1.23 -16.25 8.07
N THR A 28 0.93 -17.20 8.96
CA THR A 28 0.31 -18.47 8.59
C THR A 28 -1.08 -18.26 7.97
N ARG A 29 -1.90 -17.37 8.54
CA ARG A 29 -3.22 -17.04 7.99
C ARG A 29 -3.09 -16.34 6.63
N VAL A 30 -2.14 -15.42 6.47
CA VAL A 30 -1.84 -14.79 5.18
C VAL A 30 -1.42 -15.83 4.13
N LEU A 31 -0.56 -16.80 4.48
CA LEU A 31 -0.17 -17.89 3.59
C LEU A 31 -1.39 -18.70 3.11
N LEU A 32 -2.27 -19.10 4.03
CA LEU A 32 -3.50 -19.81 3.69
C LEU A 32 -4.41 -18.95 2.80
N GLY A 33 -4.52 -17.64 3.09
CA GLY A 33 -5.25 -16.68 2.28
C GLY A 33 -4.74 -16.63 0.84
N LEU A 34 -3.42 -16.54 0.65
CA LEU A 34 -2.79 -16.58 -0.68
C LEU A 34 -3.06 -17.90 -1.40
N MET A 35 -3.01 -19.04 -0.70
CA MET A 35 -3.35 -20.34 -1.29
C MET A 35 -4.81 -20.39 -1.77
N LEU A 36 -5.74 -19.87 -0.96
CA LEU A 36 -7.16 -19.78 -1.32
C LEU A 36 -7.39 -18.85 -2.53
N LEU A 37 -6.72 -17.69 -2.57
CA LEU A 37 -6.80 -16.74 -3.69
C LEU A 37 -6.24 -17.32 -4.99
N THR A 38 -5.12 -18.05 -4.93
CA THR A 38 -4.58 -18.77 -6.09
C THR A 38 -5.61 -19.77 -6.63
N ASN A 39 -6.20 -20.58 -5.74
CA ASN A 39 -7.20 -21.57 -6.16
C ASN A 39 -8.44 -20.89 -6.77
N ALA A 40 -8.90 -19.78 -6.19
CA ALA A 40 -10.00 -18.99 -6.75
C ALA A 40 -9.65 -18.46 -8.16
N THR A 41 -8.43 -17.95 -8.35
CA THR A 41 -7.96 -17.44 -9.63
C THR A 41 -7.83 -18.55 -10.67
N ASN A 42 -7.42 -19.77 -10.27
CA ASN A 42 -7.39 -20.93 -11.16
C ASN A 42 -8.80 -21.34 -11.61
N LEU A 43 -9.78 -21.27 -10.72
CA LEU A 43 -11.19 -21.49 -11.08
C LEU A 43 -11.73 -20.38 -11.99
N LEU A 44 -11.32 -19.13 -11.78
CA LEU A 44 -11.66 -18.02 -12.66
C LEU A 44 -11.13 -18.27 -14.08
N LEU A 45 -9.86 -18.63 -14.22
CA LEU A 45 -9.26 -18.99 -15.51
C LEU A 45 -10.00 -20.16 -16.16
N LEU A 46 -10.34 -21.20 -15.39
CA LEU A 46 -11.13 -22.32 -15.90
C LEU A 46 -12.51 -21.87 -16.41
N ALA A 47 -13.18 -20.97 -15.69
CA ALA A 47 -14.48 -20.42 -16.10
C ALA A 47 -14.40 -19.59 -17.39
N THR A 48 -13.25 -18.98 -17.71
CA THR A 48 -13.04 -18.27 -18.98
C THR A 48 -12.84 -19.21 -20.17
N GLY A 49 -12.47 -20.48 -19.95
CA GLY A 49 -12.18 -21.46 -21.00
C GLY A 49 -13.38 -21.99 -21.79
N GLY A 50 -14.60 -21.52 -21.48
CA GLY A 50 -15.77 -21.77 -22.30
C GLY A 50 -16.38 -23.16 -22.11
N TYR A 51 -16.71 -23.82 -23.23
CA TYR A 51 -17.49 -25.07 -23.21
C TYR A 51 -16.63 -26.26 -22.78
N ALA A 52 -17.22 -27.18 -22.02
CA ALA A 52 -16.57 -28.44 -21.66
C ALA A 52 -16.42 -29.34 -22.91
N GLY A 53 -15.28 -29.20 -23.58
CA GLY A 53 -14.84 -30.08 -24.67
C GLY A 53 -13.93 -31.21 -24.20
N LEU A 54 -13.50 -32.02 -25.16
CA LEU A 54 -12.51 -33.09 -24.98
C LEU A 54 -11.13 -32.51 -24.62
N ALA A 55 -10.31 -33.33 -23.95
CA ALA A 55 -8.92 -32.95 -23.65
C ALA A 55 -8.19 -32.55 -24.95
N PRO A 56 -7.39 -31.47 -24.98
CA PRO A 56 -6.73 -30.95 -26.17
C PRO A 56 -5.54 -31.83 -26.59
N ILE A 57 -5.85 -33.09 -26.92
CA ILE A 57 -4.92 -34.13 -27.36
C ILE A 57 -5.35 -34.51 -28.77
N PHE A 58 -4.48 -34.23 -29.74
CA PHE A 58 -4.80 -34.39 -31.14
C PHE A 58 -5.18 -35.84 -31.50
N SER A 59 -6.37 -36.00 -32.07
CA SER A 59 -6.90 -37.22 -32.66
C SER A 59 -7.48 -36.92 -34.04
N LYS A 60 -7.17 -37.75 -35.04
CA LYS A 60 -7.57 -37.52 -36.45
C LYS A 60 -9.08 -37.59 -36.69
N ASP A 61 -9.78 -38.36 -35.86
CA ASP A 61 -11.21 -38.65 -36.01
C ASP A 61 -12.12 -37.61 -35.33
N ILE A 62 -11.54 -36.61 -34.65
CA ILE A 62 -12.26 -35.66 -33.81
C ILE A 62 -12.05 -34.24 -34.37
N PRO A 63 -13.13 -33.50 -34.69
CA PRO A 63 -13.03 -32.15 -35.22
C PRO A 63 -12.50 -31.17 -34.17
N ALA A 64 -11.80 -30.13 -34.65
CA ALA A 64 -11.12 -29.15 -33.78
C ALA A 64 -12.06 -28.42 -32.80
N THR A 65 -13.35 -28.30 -33.15
CA THR A 65 -14.38 -27.62 -32.36
C THR A 65 -14.85 -28.41 -31.14
N GLU A 66 -14.53 -29.70 -31.06
CA GLU A 66 -14.90 -30.55 -29.91
C GLU A 66 -13.87 -30.49 -28.77
N TYR A 67 -12.68 -29.94 -29.01
CA TYR A 67 -11.66 -29.78 -27.99
C TYR A 67 -11.93 -28.56 -27.10
N ASN A 68 -11.51 -28.70 -25.84
CA ASN A 68 -11.44 -27.60 -24.90
C ASN A 68 -10.31 -26.63 -25.27
N ASP A 69 -10.44 -25.35 -24.91
CA ASP A 69 -9.39 -24.36 -25.14
C ASP A 69 -8.11 -24.73 -24.34
N PRO A 70 -6.95 -24.95 -25.00
CA PRO A 70 -5.71 -25.29 -24.30
C PRO A 70 -5.07 -24.10 -23.59
N LEU A 71 -5.42 -22.85 -23.95
CA LEU A 71 -4.74 -21.66 -23.46
C LEU A 71 -4.99 -21.41 -21.96
N PRO A 72 -6.24 -21.44 -21.44
CA PRO A 72 -6.49 -21.37 -20.01
C PRO A 72 -5.82 -22.50 -19.21
N GLN A 73 -5.72 -23.70 -19.78
CA GLN A 73 -5.11 -24.86 -19.12
C GLN A 73 -3.60 -24.66 -18.92
N ALA A 74 -2.91 -24.14 -19.93
CA ALA A 74 -1.48 -23.81 -19.84
C ALA A 74 -1.23 -22.72 -18.77
N PHE A 75 -2.10 -21.73 -18.69
CA PHE A 75 -2.00 -20.69 -17.66
C PHE A 75 -2.24 -21.23 -16.24
N ILE A 76 -3.20 -22.14 -16.05
CA ILE A 76 -3.43 -22.79 -14.76
C ILE A 76 -2.22 -23.64 -14.34
N LEU A 77 -1.59 -24.37 -15.26
CA LEU A 77 -0.37 -25.12 -14.94
C LEU A 77 0.75 -24.20 -14.47
N THR A 78 0.92 -23.05 -15.16
CA THR A 78 1.93 -22.05 -14.82
C THR A 78 1.64 -21.40 -13.45
N SER A 79 0.39 -21.05 -13.17
CA SER A 79 -0.01 -20.43 -11.90
C SER A 79 0.21 -21.37 -10.72
N ILE A 80 -0.01 -22.69 -10.90
CA ILE A 80 0.25 -23.70 -9.86
C ILE A 80 1.73 -23.71 -9.48
N VAL A 81 2.64 -23.70 -10.46
CA VAL A 81 4.08 -23.73 -10.20
C VAL A 81 4.55 -22.44 -9.52
N ILE A 82 4.11 -21.28 -10.00
CA ILE A 82 4.44 -19.99 -9.39
C ILE A 82 3.93 -19.96 -7.94
N SER A 83 2.69 -20.38 -7.72
CA SER A 83 2.10 -20.36 -6.39
C SER A 83 2.77 -21.34 -5.45
N PHE A 84 3.22 -22.50 -5.93
CA PHE A 84 4.03 -23.42 -5.15
C PHE A 84 5.36 -22.80 -4.74
N ALA A 85 6.06 -22.14 -5.67
CA ALA A 85 7.32 -21.45 -5.37
C ALA A 85 7.14 -20.32 -4.33
N VAL A 86 6.11 -19.48 -4.52
CA VAL A 86 5.77 -18.40 -3.57
C VAL A 86 5.36 -18.96 -2.20
N THR A 87 4.57 -20.04 -2.17
CA THR A 87 4.19 -20.72 -0.92
C THR A 87 5.42 -21.25 -0.20
N ALA A 88 6.31 -21.95 -0.90
CA ALA A 88 7.54 -22.49 -0.30
C ALA A 88 8.43 -21.37 0.23
N PHE A 89 8.54 -20.27 -0.51
CA PHE A 89 9.27 -19.08 -0.09
C PHE A 89 8.67 -18.46 1.17
N ILE A 90 7.37 -18.16 1.19
CA ILE A 90 6.70 -17.58 2.35
C ILE A 90 6.76 -18.53 3.54
N LEU A 91 6.57 -19.84 3.33
CA LEU A 91 6.68 -20.84 4.39
C LEU A 91 8.10 -20.87 4.99
N SER A 92 9.14 -20.69 4.18
CA SER A 92 10.52 -20.56 4.67
C SER A 92 10.72 -19.29 5.50
N LEU A 93 10.08 -18.18 5.13
CA LEU A 93 10.10 -16.94 5.92
C LEU A 93 9.33 -17.08 7.23
N ILE A 94 8.18 -17.75 7.22
CA ILE A 94 7.41 -18.06 8.42
C ILE A 94 8.26 -18.91 9.37
N TYR A 95 8.89 -19.95 8.86
CA TYR A 95 9.79 -20.80 9.64
C TYR A 95 10.95 -19.99 10.23
N ARG A 96 11.58 -19.13 9.43
CA ARG A 96 12.67 -18.25 9.89
C ARG A 96 12.21 -17.25 10.94
N SER A 97 11.04 -16.65 10.75
CA SER A 97 10.42 -15.70 11.70
C SER A 97 10.10 -16.39 13.03
N TRP A 98 9.52 -17.59 12.96
CA TRP A 98 9.21 -18.39 14.13
C TRP A 98 10.46 -18.75 14.93
N LEU A 99 11.56 -19.08 14.26
CA LEU A 99 12.84 -19.37 14.92
C LEU A 99 13.40 -18.16 15.69
N LEU A 100 13.21 -16.95 15.16
CA LEU A 100 13.74 -15.70 15.74
C LEU A 100 12.83 -15.10 16.82
N SER A 101 11.53 -15.04 16.56
CA SER A 101 10.57 -14.30 17.39
C SER A 101 9.70 -15.22 18.26
N ARG A 102 9.61 -16.52 17.94
CA ARG A 102 8.68 -17.50 18.56
C ARG A 102 7.22 -17.06 18.58
N ALA A 103 6.85 -16.09 17.74
CA ALA A 103 5.50 -15.58 17.58
C ALA A 103 5.17 -15.52 16.08
N ASP A 104 3.95 -15.93 15.72
CA ASP A 104 3.44 -15.85 14.35
C ASP A 104 2.65 -14.55 14.08
N HIS A 105 2.63 -13.64 15.05
CA HIS A 105 1.91 -12.38 14.95
C HIS A 105 2.89 -11.26 14.53
N ILE A 106 2.54 -10.55 13.45
CA ILE A 106 3.26 -9.36 12.97
C ILE A 106 3.09 -8.22 13.99
N GLN A 107 4.19 -7.73 14.56
CA GLN A 107 4.18 -6.65 15.54
C GLN A 107 4.30 -5.29 14.84
N ASP A 108 3.79 -4.24 15.48
CA ASP A 108 4.02 -2.87 15.03
C ASP A 108 5.46 -2.47 15.40
N ASP A 109 6.24 -1.99 14.44
CA ASP A 109 7.57 -1.48 14.74
C ASP A 109 7.48 -0.21 15.60
N ARG A 110 8.39 -0.07 16.57
CA ARG A 110 8.53 1.16 17.36
C ARG A 110 8.99 2.33 16.51
N GLU A 111 9.79 2.07 15.48
CA GLU A 111 10.25 3.09 14.55
C GLU A 111 9.10 3.60 13.68
N ASP A 112 8.28 2.70 13.12
CA ASP A 112 7.07 3.06 12.38
C ASP A 112 6.14 3.99 13.19
N ARG A 113 5.97 3.69 14.49
CA ARG A 113 5.17 4.52 15.40
C ARG A 113 5.79 5.90 15.67
N ARG A 114 7.13 6.01 15.66
CA ARG A 114 7.82 7.30 15.82
C ARG A 114 7.69 8.15 14.57
N VAL A 115 7.90 7.56 13.40
CA VAL A 115 7.75 8.23 12.10
C VAL A 115 6.30 8.70 11.91
N ALA A 116 5.31 7.86 12.23
CA ALA A 116 3.90 8.24 12.14
C ALA A 116 3.47 9.36 13.11
N ALA A 117 4.23 9.58 14.19
CA ALA A 117 3.99 10.65 15.15
C ALA A 117 4.81 11.91 14.86
N GLN A 118 5.72 11.88 13.89
CA GLN A 118 6.49 13.03 13.45
C GLN A 118 5.59 13.92 12.58
N ASP A 119 5.66 15.24 12.80
CA ASP A 119 4.91 16.19 11.98
C ASP A 119 5.39 16.09 10.52
N ALA A 120 4.47 16.14 9.57
CA ALA A 120 4.78 16.06 8.13
C ALA A 120 5.58 17.27 7.60
N PHE A 121 5.88 18.24 8.47
CA PHE A 121 6.68 19.41 8.17
C PHE A 121 7.96 19.36 9.02
N ASP A 122 9.09 19.19 8.36
CA ASP A 122 10.41 19.22 9.01
C ASP A 122 11.08 20.55 8.66
N ALA A 123 11.31 21.40 9.66
CA ALA A 123 11.85 22.74 9.44
C ALA A 123 13.28 22.75 8.87
N GLU A 124 14.05 21.67 9.04
CA GLU A 124 15.38 21.54 8.44
C GLU A 124 15.29 21.03 7.00
N GLU A 125 14.48 19.99 6.73
CA GLU A 125 14.34 19.38 5.40
C GLU A 125 13.51 20.23 4.43
N ASP A 126 12.42 20.83 4.90
CA ASP A 126 11.52 21.71 4.13
C ASP A 126 11.97 23.17 4.12
N SER A 127 13.16 23.46 4.65
CA SER A 127 13.74 24.80 4.53
C SER A 127 13.97 25.13 3.05
N GLU A 128 13.63 26.37 2.65
CA GLU A 128 13.96 26.84 1.30
C GLU A 128 15.48 26.86 1.15
N ILE A 129 16.04 25.81 0.55
CA ILE A 129 17.47 25.75 0.22
C ILE A 129 17.73 26.87 -0.78
N ALA A 130 18.62 27.81 -0.41
CA ALA A 130 19.08 28.82 -1.35
C ALA A 130 19.70 28.09 -2.55
N VAL A 131 19.18 28.33 -3.75
CA VAL A 131 19.80 27.84 -4.98
C VAL A 131 21.21 28.42 -5.01
N GLU A 132 22.22 27.59 -4.70
CA GLU A 132 23.61 27.97 -4.92
C GLU A 132 23.78 28.13 -6.42
N VAL A 133 23.79 29.38 -6.87
CA VAL A 133 24.24 29.71 -8.21
C VAL A 133 25.70 29.30 -8.25
N SER A 134 25.99 28.19 -8.93
CA SER A 134 27.35 27.73 -9.16
C SER A 134 28.21 28.91 -9.65
N ASP A 135 29.27 29.22 -8.93
CA ASP A 135 30.27 30.23 -9.32
C ASP A 135 31.03 29.84 -10.61
N PHE A 136 30.71 28.70 -11.23
CA PHE A 136 31.25 28.25 -12.52
C PHE A 136 30.44 28.73 -13.73
N HIS A 137 29.97 29.99 -13.72
CA HIS A 137 29.49 30.66 -14.93
C HIS A 137 30.24 31.98 -15.18
N GLU A 138 30.73 32.09 -16.42
CA GLU A 138 31.69 33.05 -16.94
C GLU A 138 31.41 34.54 -16.64
N ASN A 139 32.50 35.22 -16.27
CA ASN A 139 32.74 36.67 -16.33
C ASN A 139 31.94 37.40 -17.43
N ASN A 140 30.86 38.17 -17.10
CA ASN A 140 30.64 39.52 -17.67
C ASN A 140 29.43 40.38 -17.19
N GLN A 141 28.86 40.23 -15.99
CA GLN A 141 27.73 41.11 -15.57
C GLN A 141 28.08 42.14 -14.48
N PRO A 142 27.74 43.44 -14.66
CA PRO A 142 28.06 44.50 -13.72
C PRO A 142 27.16 44.42 -12.47
N ALA A 143 27.69 44.91 -11.35
CA ALA A 143 27.21 44.72 -9.97
C ALA A 143 25.80 45.29 -9.61
N ALA A 144 24.92 45.54 -10.58
CA ALA A 144 23.64 46.22 -10.37
C ALA A 144 22.39 45.32 -10.38
N SER A 145 22.52 43.98 -10.37
CA SER A 145 21.36 43.07 -10.29
C SER A 145 21.38 42.07 -9.13
N ARG A 146 22.09 42.37 -8.04
CA ARG A 146 21.86 41.66 -6.76
C ARG A 146 20.64 42.27 -6.05
N GLU A 147 19.48 42.17 -6.69
CA GLU A 147 18.21 42.59 -6.10
C GLU A 147 17.56 41.41 -5.38
N MET A 148 17.34 41.60 -4.08
CA MET A 148 16.64 40.71 -3.17
C MET A 148 15.33 40.17 -3.78
N ILE A 149 15.15 38.85 -3.79
CA ILE A 149 13.80 38.27 -3.75
C ILE A 149 13.33 38.28 -2.29
N ARG A 150 12.89 39.47 -1.86
CA ARG A 150 12.06 39.66 -0.67
C ARG A 150 10.61 39.51 -1.10
N LYS A 151 9.99 38.35 -0.83
CA LYS A 151 8.57 38.14 -0.47
C LYS A 151 8.16 36.67 -0.67
N VAL A 152 8.24 35.86 0.40
CA VAL A 152 7.20 34.87 0.68
C VAL A 152 6.68 35.14 2.08
N THR A 153 5.43 35.57 2.08
CA THR A 153 4.67 36.09 3.20
C THR A 153 4.37 35.00 4.22
N LEU A 154 4.77 35.25 5.46
CA LEU A 154 4.24 34.65 6.70
C LEU A 154 2.71 34.51 6.62
N LYS A 155 2.20 33.35 6.22
CA LYS A 155 0.76 33.07 6.12
C LYS A 155 0.29 31.96 7.05
N THR A 156 0.91 31.80 8.22
CA THR A 156 0.45 30.86 9.25
C THR A 156 0.38 31.45 10.67
N THR A 157 0.86 32.66 10.90
CA THR A 157 0.76 33.30 12.23
C THR A 157 -0.64 33.88 12.52
N ALA A 158 -1.48 34.06 11.50
CA ALA A 158 -2.81 34.66 11.66
C ALA A 158 -3.88 33.72 12.24
N ARG A 159 -3.68 32.38 12.22
CA ARG A 159 -4.67 31.44 12.78
C ARG A 159 -4.49 31.14 14.27
N LYS A 160 -3.29 31.35 14.84
CA LYS A 160 -3.02 31.03 16.26
C LYS A 160 -3.49 32.13 17.21
N ASN A 161 -3.46 33.38 16.79
CA ASN A 161 -3.80 34.52 17.67
C ASN A 161 -5.32 34.81 17.77
N ALA A 162 -6.16 34.20 16.93
CA ALA A 162 -7.61 34.31 17.05
C ALA A 162 -8.22 33.34 18.08
N ALA A 163 -7.45 32.35 18.57
CA ALA A 163 -7.94 31.31 19.48
C ALA A 163 -7.45 31.48 20.94
N THR A 164 -6.69 32.52 21.28
CA THR A 164 -6.05 32.63 22.61
C THR A 164 -5.96 34.08 23.11
N GLY A 165 -7.05 34.83 23.01
CA GLY A 165 -7.07 36.25 23.39
C GLY A 165 -8.39 36.71 24.01
N MET A 166 -8.76 36.16 25.17
CA MET A 166 -9.71 36.79 26.10
C MET A 166 -9.32 36.53 27.56
N GLU A 167 -8.13 36.98 27.98
CA GLU A 167 -7.88 37.39 29.36
C GLU A 167 -6.97 38.62 29.33
N GLY A 168 -7.56 39.80 29.54
CA GLY A 168 -6.84 41.08 29.60
C GLY A 168 -6.37 41.38 31.03
N PRO A 169 -5.23 42.08 31.22
CA PRO A 169 -4.74 42.45 32.53
C PRO A 169 -5.46 43.71 33.05
N ARG A 170 -5.92 43.69 34.31
CA ARG A 170 -6.35 44.88 35.05
C ARG A 170 -5.47 45.04 36.29
N GLU A 171 -4.51 45.95 36.21
CA GLU A 171 -3.95 46.64 37.37
C GLU A 171 -4.30 48.13 37.26
N GLY A 172 -4.77 48.71 38.36
CA GLY A 172 -4.94 50.14 38.53
C GLY A 172 -5.73 50.47 39.81
N PRO A 173 -5.27 51.40 40.66
CA PRO A 173 -5.43 51.38 42.11
C PRO A 173 -6.63 52.19 42.61
N ASP A 174 -7.06 52.00 43.86
CA ASP A 174 -7.32 53.12 44.77
C ASP A 174 -7.60 52.70 46.22
N ALA A 175 -7.08 53.54 47.10
CA ALA A 175 -7.15 53.46 48.54
C ALA A 175 -8.55 53.76 49.10
N GLY A 176 -8.82 53.27 50.31
CA GLY A 176 -9.48 54.09 51.31
C GLY A 176 -10.67 53.49 52.06
N ALA A 177 -10.44 53.34 53.37
CA ALA A 177 -11.39 53.55 54.48
C ALA A 177 -12.48 52.48 54.73
N GLY A 178 -12.46 52.00 55.97
CA GLY A 178 -13.50 51.17 56.55
C GLY A 178 -14.66 51.97 57.16
N ALA A 179 -15.48 51.19 57.89
CA ALA A 179 -16.81 51.45 58.44
C ALA A 179 -17.94 51.24 57.44
#